data_AF-A0A646NZB1-F1
#
_entry.id   AF-A0A646NZB1-F1
#
_cell.length_a   1.000
_cell.length_b   1.000
_cell.length_c   1.000
_cell.angle_alpha   90.00
_cell.angle_beta   90.00
_cell.angle_gamma   90.00
#
_symmetry.space_group_name_H-M   'P 1'
#
loop_
_entity.id
_entity.type
_entity.pdbx_description
1 polymer ?
#
loop_
_entity_poly.entity_id
_entity_poly.type
_entity_poly.pdbx_seq_one_letter_code
_entity_poly.pdbx_strand_id
1 'polypeptide(L)'
;MAFRADEAARVRYEDAMRYLVSREISVNPHEATRSREKLAEIVDELGPVIDEYPSWHPLVSNHEKFDRLLARLPGGHCGYSGLDHNVYFANGFITCPYRDPQKVIDAVNQLPPHRAARITAEQLDVQFYQPSALPVLIRCEWGVDLEDGTIPLAIAMPLFLEKEVPLWGAWNSCAENWDSMRPYILGSPHGRRSSLFVNQESGQAMKKVWEALIASGMFGPSYE
;
A
#
# COMPACT_ATOMS: atom_id res chain seq x y z
N MET A 1 22.28 -5.51 -8.12
CA MET A 1 22.21 -5.81 -6.67
C MET A 1 20.87 -6.44 -6.37
N ALA A 2 20.85 -7.53 -5.59
CA ALA A 2 19.62 -8.11 -5.08
C ALA A 2 18.95 -7.09 -4.16
N PHE A 3 17.62 -6.98 -4.24
CA PHE A 3 16.86 -6.14 -3.32
C PHE A 3 16.96 -6.75 -1.92
N ARG A 4 17.38 -5.94 -0.95
CA ARG A 4 17.51 -6.34 0.44
C ARG A 4 16.23 -5.96 1.18
N ALA A 5 15.22 -6.80 1.03
CA ALA A 5 13.90 -6.58 1.61
C ALA A 5 13.98 -6.32 3.12
N ASP A 6 14.77 -7.09 3.86
CA ASP A 6 14.93 -6.95 5.31
C ASP A 6 15.55 -5.61 5.72
N GLU A 7 16.58 -5.17 5.00
CA GLU A 7 17.22 -3.87 5.26
C GLU A 7 16.24 -2.72 4.98
N ALA A 8 15.50 -2.82 3.88
CA ALA A 8 14.50 -1.85 3.48
C ALA A 8 13.33 -1.78 4.48
N ALA A 9 12.86 -2.92 4.99
CA ALA A 9 11.81 -3.01 6.00
C ALA A 9 12.27 -2.42 7.35
N ARG A 10 13.48 -2.78 7.79
CA ARG A 10 14.03 -2.30 9.07
C ARG A 10 14.17 -0.78 9.12
N VAL A 11 14.75 -0.17 8.07
CA VAL A 11 14.94 1.30 8.03
C VAL A 11 13.59 2.01 8.15
N ARG A 12 12.57 1.54 7.42
CA ARG A 12 11.23 2.13 7.47
C ARG A 12 10.51 1.91 8.79
N TYR A 13 10.73 0.77 9.43
CA TYR A 13 10.24 0.54 10.77
C TYR A 13 10.82 1.56 11.76
N GLU A 14 12.12 1.83 11.69
CA GLU A 14 12.75 2.87 12.52
C GLU A 14 12.19 4.27 12.23
N ASP A 15 11.93 4.58 10.95
CA ASP A 15 11.29 5.85 10.55
C ASP A 15 9.86 5.98 11.09
N ALA A 16 9.04 4.93 10.92
CA ALA A 16 7.68 4.87 11.45
C ALA A 16 7.66 5.00 12.97
N MET A 17 8.60 4.33 13.65
CA MET A 17 8.75 4.41 15.10
C MET A 17 9.07 5.84 15.56
N ARG A 18 10.01 6.52 14.88
CA ARG A 18 10.33 7.93 15.17
C ARG A 18 9.17 8.87 14.89
N TYR A 19 8.37 8.58 13.87
CA TYR A 19 7.24 9.40 13.46
C TYR A 19 6.03 9.25 14.39
N LEU A 20 5.64 8.01 14.71
CA LEU A 20 4.46 7.72 15.50
C LEU A 20 4.70 7.83 17.01
N VAL A 21 5.92 7.51 17.51
CA VAL A 21 6.24 7.66 18.93
C VAL A 21 7.06 8.93 19.13
N SER A 22 6.36 10.07 18.99
CA SER A 22 6.96 11.40 19.00
C SER A 22 7.61 11.75 20.35
N ARG A 23 8.30 12.90 20.38
CA ARG A 23 8.91 13.41 21.62
C ARG A 23 7.86 13.72 22.68
N GLU A 24 6.70 14.21 22.27
CA GLU A 24 5.58 14.58 23.13
C GLU A 24 5.00 13.35 23.83
N ILE A 25 4.82 12.24 23.10
CA ILE A 25 4.40 10.96 23.69
C ILE A 25 5.49 10.42 24.61
N SER A 26 6.75 10.55 24.21
CA SER A 26 7.92 10.08 24.97
C SER A 26 8.12 10.76 26.33
N VAL A 27 7.42 11.88 26.60
CA VAL A 27 7.40 12.52 27.93
C VAL A 27 6.79 11.59 28.99
N ASN A 28 5.83 10.74 28.60
CA ASN A 28 5.30 9.68 29.45
C ASN A 28 5.92 8.34 29.04
N PRO A 29 6.87 7.77 29.82
CA PRO A 29 7.52 6.52 29.47
C PRO A 29 6.56 5.34 29.33
N HIS A 30 5.45 5.32 30.09
CA HIS A 30 4.47 4.23 30.01
C HIS A 30 3.72 4.26 28.68
N GLU A 31 3.22 5.42 28.26
CA GLU A 31 2.55 5.59 26.97
C GLU A 31 3.52 5.34 25.81
N ALA A 32 4.76 5.80 25.93
CA ALA A 32 5.78 5.53 24.94
C ALA A 32 6.01 4.03 24.78
N THR A 33 6.13 3.26 25.86
CA THR A 33 6.28 1.79 25.80
C THR A 33 5.05 1.13 25.18
N ARG A 34 3.83 1.46 25.64
CA ARG A 34 2.58 0.93 25.08
C ARG A 34 2.47 1.18 23.57
N SER A 35 2.85 2.37 23.12
CA SER A 35 2.81 2.75 21.71
C SER A 35 3.83 1.96 20.89
N ARG A 36 5.05 1.75 21.41
CA ARG A 36 6.08 0.94 20.73
C ARG A 36 5.67 -0.52 20.61
N GLU A 37 5.14 -1.10 21.69
CA GLU A 37 4.62 -2.47 21.71
C GLU A 37 3.49 -2.61 20.71
N LYS A 38 2.54 -1.66 20.70
CA LYS A 38 1.42 -1.71 19.75
C LYS A 38 1.86 -1.57 18.30
N LEU A 39 2.86 -0.74 18.02
CA LEU A 39 3.42 -0.62 16.67
C LEU A 39 4.11 -1.92 16.22
N ALA A 40 4.82 -2.60 17.12
CA ALA A 40 5.43 -3.90 16.82
C ALA A 40 4.35 -4.96 16.50
N GLU A 41 3.28 -5.04 17.29
CA GLU A 41 2.13 -5.92 17.00
C GLU A 41 1.53 -5.65 15.62
N ILE A 42 1.36 -4.37 15.27
CA ILE A 42 0.79 -3.98 13.98
C ILE A 42 1.71 -4.36 12.81
N VAL A 43 3.03 -4.29 12.99
CA VAL A 43 4.00 -4.73 11.96
C VAL A 43 3.96 -6.25 11.80
N ASP A 44 3.86 -7.00 12.89
CA ASP A 44 3.72 -8.45 12.83
C ASP A 44 2.41 -8.86 12.13
N GLU A 45 1.33 -8.08 12.33
CA GLU A 45 0.02 -8.32 11.72
C GLU A 45 -0.04 -7.89 10.25
N LEU A 46 0.35 -6.65 9.93
CA LEU A 46 0.15 -6.04 8.62
C LEU A 46 1.36 -6.17 7.69
N GLY A 47 2.47 -6.70 8.20
CA GLY A 47 3.72 -6.79 7.47
C GLY A 47 4.53 -5.48 7.51
N PRO A 48 5.59 -5.41 6.70
CA PRO A 48 6.59 -4.35 6.82
C PRO A 48 6.04 -2.97 6.45
N VAL A 49 6.67 -1.93 6.99
CA VAL A 49 6.39 -0.53 6.64
C VAL A 49 6.84 -0.28 5.19
N ILE A 50 5.98 0.40 4.42
CA ILE A 50 6.16 0.70 3.00
C ILE A 50 6.06 2.21 2.76
N ASP A 51 6.58 2.69 1.62
CA ASP A 51 6.41 4.10 1.24
C ASP A 51 5.12 4.28 0.44
N GLU A 52 4.88 3.38 -0.51
CA GLU A 52 3.83 3.50 -1.53
C GLU A 52 3.34 2.12 -1.96
N TYR A 53 2.03 1.98 -2.17
CA TYR A 53 1.42 0.75 -2.68
C TYR A 53 1.62 0.60 -4.18
N PRO A 54 1.57 -0.63 -4.73
CA PRO A 54 1.33 -0.79 -6.15
C PRO A 54 -0.06 -0.27 -6.52
N SER A 55 -0.22 0.25 -7.74
CA SER A 55 -1.46 0.88 -8.22
C SER A 55 -2.67 -0.05 -8.23
N TRP A 56 -2.42 -1.35 -8.25
CA TRP A 56 -3.44 -2.40 -8.23
C TRP A 56 -3.83 -2.87 -6.83
N HIS A 57 -3.18 -2.36 -5.78
CA HIS A 57 -3.45 -2.79 -4.41
C HIS A 57 -4.86 -2.35 -3.95
N PRO A 58 -5.65 -3.19 -3.25
CA PRO A 58 -7.02 -2.87 -2.81
C PRO A 58 -7.15 -1.55 -2.05
N LEU A 59 -6.12 -1.19 -1.27
CA LEU A 59 -6.10 0.05 -0.49
C LEU A 59 -6.04 1.32 -1.35
N VAL A 60 -5.68 1.23 -2.63
CA VAL A 60 -5.54 2.40 -3.54
C VAL A 60 -6.27 2.23 -4.87
N SER A 61 -6.83 1.06 -5.15
CA SER A 61 -7.47 0.75 -6.43
C SER A 61 -8.96 1.11 -6.50
N ASN A 62 -9.55 1.59 -5.40
CA ASN A 62 -10.94 2.04 -5.35
C ASN A 62 -11.14 3.46 -5.92
N HIS A 63 -10.77 3.64 -7.18
CA HIS A 63 -10.94 4.86 -7.98
C HIS A 63 -11.80 4.56 -9.21
N GLU A 64 -12.23 5.58 -9.95
CA GLU A 64 -13.01 5.36 -11.18
C GLU A 64 -12.24 4.52 -12.21
N LYS A 65 -12.97 3.66 -12.96
CA LYS A 65 -12.39 2.69 -13.91
C LYS A 65 -11.52 3.31 -15.01
N PHE A 66 -11.68 4.61 -15.26
CA PHE A 66 -10.95 5.36 -16.29
C PHE A 66 -10.04 6.44 -15.68
N ASP A 67 -9.85 6.41 -14.36
CA ASP A 67 -9.00 7.37 -13.69
C ASP A 67 -7.53 7.10 -14.01
N ARG A 68 -6.85 8.15 -14.52
CA ARG A 68 -5.40 8.18 -14.75
C ARG A 68 -4.61 8.17 -13.45
N LEU A 69 -5.26 8.39 -12.31
CA LEU A 69 -4.60 8.30 -11.02
C LEU A 69 -4.09 6.87 -10.84
N LEU A 70 -2.79 6.72 -11.12
CA LEU A 70 -1.95 5.65 -10.62
C LEU A 70 -1.73 5.93 -9.13
N ALA A 71 -2.82 5.91 -8.38
CA ALA A 71 -2.85 6.13 -6.96
C ALA A 71 -1.96 5.09 -6.30
N ARG A 72 -0.99 5.55 -5.52
CA ARG A 72 -0.09 4.70 -4.74
C ARG A 72 -0.17 5.01 -3.25
N LEU A 73 -0.99 5.98 -2.89
CA LEU A 73 -1.25 6.41 -1.52
C LEU A 73 -2.77 6.48 -1.30
N PRO A 74 -3.30 5.95 -0.19
CA PRO A 74 -4.70 6.11 0.19
C PRO A 74 -5.08 7.59 0.29
N GLY A 75 -6.25 7.94 -0.23
CA GLY A 75 -6.76 9.31 -0.17
C GLY A 75 -8.20 9.45 -0.63
N GLY A 76 -8.66 10.69 -0.78
CA GLY A 76 -10.03 11.01 -1.21
C GLY A 76 -10.45 10.35 -2.52
N HIS A 77 -9.53 10.24 -3.47
CA HIS A 77 -9.75 9.59 -4.77
C HIS A 77 -9.91 8.06 -4.67
N CYS A 78 -9.49 7.45 -3.55
CA CYS A 78 -9.68 6.02 -3.28
C CYS A 78 -10.92 5.76 -2.38
N GLY A 79 -11.70 6.79 -2.06
CA GLY A 79 -12.88 6.70 -1.19
C GLY A 79 -12.62 6.94 0.31
N TYR A 80 -11.39 7.25 0.73
CA TYR A 80 -11.11 7.57 2.14
C TYR A 80 -11.41 9.04 2.46
N SER A 81 -11.81 9.32 3.69
CA SER A 81 -11.99 10.69 4.17
C SER A 81 -11.47 10.85 5.59
N GLY A 82 -10.98 12.06 5.91
CA GLY A 82 -10.47 12.36 7.25
C GLY A 82 -9.10 11.77 7.56
N LEU A 83 -8.37 11.27 6.56
CA LEU A 83 -6.99 10.81 6.73
C LEU A 83 -6.07 11.98 7.10
N ASP A 84 -5.19 11.74 8.06
CA ASP A 84 -4.15 12.66 8.49
C ASP A 84 -2.96 11.88 9.07
N HIS A 85 -1.73 12.38 8.93
CA HIS A 85 -0.53 11.76 9.51
C HIS A 85 -0.46 10.23 9.34
N ASN A 86 -0.24 9.79 8.10
CA ASN A 86 -0.35 8.39 7.73
C ASN A 86 1.00 7.65 7.81
N VAL A 87 0.95 6.38 8.20
CA VAL A 87 2.05 5.41 8.07
C VAL A 87 1.53 4.15 7.41
N TYR A 88 2.20 3.70 6.36
CA TYR A 88 1.73 2.61 5.51
C TYR A 88 2.49 1.30 5.79
N PHE A 89 1.76 0.20 5.78
CA PHE A 89 2.25 -1.18 5.88
C PHE A 89 1.80 -1.96 4.65
N ALA A 90 2.45 -3.09 4.36
CA ALA A 90 2.12 -3.93 3.21
C ALA A 90 0.62 -4.26 3.13
N ASN A 91 -0.02 -4.57 4.26
CA ASN A 91 -1.42 -5.00 4.33
C ASN A 91 -2.33 -4.03 5.09
N GLY A 92 -1.98 -2.75 5.20
CA GLY A 92 -2.84 -1.77 5.89
C GLY A 92 -2.10 -0.49 6.23
N PHE A 93 -2.73 0.44 6.92
CA PHE A 93 -2.10 1.70 7.30
C PHE A 93 -2.69 2.27 8.58
N ILE A 94 -1.91 3.08 9.27
CA ILE A 94 -2.35 3.90 10.40
C ILE A 94 -2.57 5.32 9.90
N THR A 95 -3.63 5.95 10.39
CA THR A 95 -3.88 7.39 10.23
C THR A 95 -4.15 8.00 11.61
N CYS A 96 -3.69 9.21 11.86
CA CYS A 96 -3.76 9.88 13.17
C CYS A 96 -4.52 11.23 13.07
N PRO A 97 -5.84 11.22 12.79
CA PRO A 97 -6.65 12.43 12.76
C PRO A 97 -6.79 13.09 14.13
N TYR A 98 -7.00 14.40 14.14
CA TYR A 98 -7.15 15.21 15.36
C TYR A 98 -8.56 15.28 15.94
N ARG A 99 -9.61 14.99 15.16
CA ARG A 99 -10.99 15.38 15.52
C ARG A 99 -11.99 14.25 15.47
N ASP A 100 -12.08 13.60 14.31
CA ASP A 100 -13.19 12.70 14.02
C ASP A 100 -12.66 11.40 13.40
N PRO A 101 -12.25 10.43 14.23
CA PRO A 101 -11.82 9.10 13.75
C PRO A 101 -13.00 8.33 13.15
N GLN A 102 -14.24 8.64 13.55
CA GLN A 102 -15.44 7.98 13.00
C GLN A 102 -15.59 8.28 11.51
N LYS A 103 -15.23 9.48 11.07
CA LYS A 103 -15.20 9.82 9.64
C LYS A 103 -14.31 8.89 8.81
N VAL A 104 -13.17 8.46 9.36
CA VAL A 104 -12.27 7.49 8.70
C VAL A 104 -12.94 6.12 8.66
N ILE A 105 -13.48 5.67 9.79
CA ILE A 105 -14.13 4.35 9.93
C ILE A 105 -15.34 4.25 8.99
N ASP A 106 -16.17 5.28 8.94
CA ASP A 106 -17.34 5.35 8.06
C ASP A 106 -16.94 5.33 6.59
N ALA A 107 -15.88 6.05 6.22
CA ALA A 107 -15.36 6.03 4.86
C ALA A 107 -14.90 4.62 4.45
N VAL A 108 -14.20 3.91 5.35
CA VAL A 108 -13.78 2.52 5.12
C VAL A 108 -14.98 1.58 4.97
N ASN A 109 -16.00 1.73 5.83
CA ASN A 109 -17.22 0.92 5.77
C ASN A 109 -18.05 1.17 4.50
N GLN A 110 -17.88 2.32 3.86
CA GLN A 110 -18.54 2.68 2.60
C GLN A 110 -17.75 2.25 1.35
N LEU A 111 -16.53 1.73 1.51
CA LEU A 111 -15.77 1.20 0.37
C LEU A 111 -16.56 0.05 -0.28
N PRO A 112 -16.58 -0.03 -1.62
CA PRO A 112 -17.23 -1.13 -2.30
C PRO A 112 -16.52 -2.44 -1.97
N PRO A 113 -17.26 -3.56 -1.88
CA PRO A 113 -16.66 -4.87 -1.66
C PRO A 113 -15.61 -5.19 -2.72
N HIS A 114 -14.43 -5.61 -2.28
CA HIS A 114 -13.35 -6.03 -3.16
C HIS A 114 -13.24 -7.56 -3.17
N ARG A 115 -13.15 -8.17 -4.36
CA ARG A 115 -13.19 -9.65 -4.46
C ARG A 115 -11.98 -10.37 -3.89
N ALA A 116 -10.84 -9.67 -3.76
CA ALA A 116 -9.58 -10.28 -3.31
C ALA A 116 -9.27 -10.02 -1.82
N ALA A 117 -9.91 -9.02 -1.21
CA ALA A 117 -9.57 -8.59 0.14
C ALA A 117 -10.75 -7.90 0.84
N ARG A 118 -10.83 -8.01 2.16
CA ARG A 118 -11.72 -7.22 3.02
C ARG A 118 -10.93 -6.08 3.64
N ILE A 119 -11.44 -4.85 3.54
CA ILE A 119 -10.83 -3.69 4.19
C ILE A 119 -11.64 -3.37 5.45
N THR A 120 -10.97 -3.21 6.59
CA THR A 120 -11.61 -2.90 7.88
C THR A 120 -10.89 -1.73 8.55
N ALA A 121 -11.58 -1.06 9.48
CA ALA A 121 -11.02 0.04 10.25
C ALA A 121 -11.36 -0.11 11.74
N GLU A 122 -10.41 0.24 12.61
CA GLU A 122 -10.54 0.19 14.05
C GLU A 122 -9.83 1.39 14.69
N GLN A 123 -10.47 2.06 15.64
CA GLN A 123 -9.79 3.06 16.46
C GLN A 123 -8.89 2.37 17.48
N LEU A 124 -7.64 2.81 17.57
CA LEU A 124 -6.66 2.26 18.51
C LEU A 124 -6.73 2.95 19.87
N ASP A 125 -6.57 2.16 20.94
CA ASP A 125 -6.44 2.64 22.32
C ASP A 125 -4.96 2.86 22.73
N VAL A 126 -4.23 3.61 21.91
CA VAL A 126 -2.85 4.05 22.17
C VAL A 126 -2.62 5.45 21.60
N GLN A 127 -1.54 6.10 22.02
CA GLN A 127 -1.11 7.37 21.42
C GLN A 127 -0.19 7.11 20.23
N PHE A 128 -0.52 7.69 19.08
CA PHE A 128 0.38 7.76 17.94
C PHE A 128 0.41 9.17 17.37
N TYR A 129 1.57 9.52 16.82
CA TYR A 129 1.96 10.82 16.28
C TYR A 129 1.96 11.97 17.29
N GLN A 130 0.90 12.12 18.09
CA GLN A 130 0.87 13.04 19.23
C GLN A 130 -0.21 12.63 20.27
N PRO A 131 -0.18 13.19 21.49
CA PRO A 131 -1.14 12.83 22.54
C PRO A 131 -2.61 13.17 22.24
N SER A 132 -2.90 14.15 21.39
CA SER A 132 -4.25 14.56 21.02
C SER A 132 -4.76 13.96 19.71
N ALA A 133 -3.97 13.16 19.01
CA ALA A 133 -4.45 12.41 17.86
C ALA A 133 -5.30 11.22 18.30
N LEU A 134 -6.15 10.76 17.39
CA LEU A 134 -7.06 9.65 17.57
C LEU A 134 -6.72 8.59 16.52
N PRO A 135 -5.74 7.70 16.78
CA PRO A 135 -5.21 6.82 15.76
C PRO A 135 -6.25 5.79 15.31
N VAL A 136 -6.34 5.59 14.01
CA VAL A 136 -7.19 4.59 13.36
C VAL A 136 -6.30 3.65 12.55
N LEU A 137 -6.47 2.36 12.77
CA LEU A 137 -5.83 1.29 12.03
C LEU A 137 -6.77 0.82 10.92
N ILE A 138 -6.29 0.86 9.68
CA ILE A 138 -6.97 0.31 8.52
C ILE A 138 -6.24 -0.98 8.14
N ARG A 139 -6.99 -2.07 7.95
CA ARG A 139 -6.46 -3.39 7.58
C ARG A 139 -6.96 -3.79 6.20
N CYS A 140 -6.11 -4.51 5.47
CA CYS A 140 -6.45 -5.20 4.23
C CYS A 140 -6.25 -6.69 4.46
N GLU A 141 -7.34 -7.39 4.73
CA GLU A 141 -7.36 -8.83 4.98
C GLU A 141 -7.55 -9.55 3.65
N TRP A 142 -6.51 -10.23 3.16
CA TRP A 142 -6.58 -11.02 1.94
C TRP A 142 -7.48 -12.25 2.12
N GLY A 143 -8.18 -12.65 1.06
CA GLY A 143 -8.97 -13.89 1.06
C GLY A 143 -8.15 -15.18 1.00
N VAL A 144 -6.81 -15.07 1.11
CA VAL A 144 -5.84 -16.17 1.02
C VAL A 144 -4.73 -15.93 2.04
N ASP A 145 -4.09 -17.01 2.47
CA ASP A 145 -2.91 -16.93 3.33
C ASP A 145 -1.67 -16.47 2.52
N LEU A 146 -0.84 -15.65 3.15
CA LEU A 146 0.40 -15.14 2.56
C LEU A 146 1.59 -15.92 3.12
N GLU A 147 2.08 -16.94 2.39
CA GLU A 147 3.13 -17.86 2.87
C GLU A 147 4.41 -17.16 3.36
N ASP A 148 4.88 -16.15 2.63
CA ASP A 148 6.10 -15.38 2.93
C ASP A 148 5.78 -13.89 3.19
N GLY A 149 4.51 -13.58 3.49
CA GLY A 149 4.02 -12.21 3.60
C GLY A 149 3.87 -11.48 2.26
N THR A 150 4.18 -12.12 1.12
CA THR A 150 3.96 -11.54 -0.21
C THR A 150 2.66 -12.05 -0.84
N ILE A 151 2.09 -11.22 -1.71
CA ILE A 151 0.85 -11.47 -2.42
C ILE A 151 1.12 -12.48 -3.53
N PRO A 152 0.42 -13.63 -3.56
CA PRO A 152 0.62 -14.66 -4.57
C PRO A 152 0.39 -14.11 -5.99
N LEU A 153 1.15 -14.60 -6.96
CA LEU A 153 0.99 -14.22 -8.38
C LEU A 153 -0.45 -14.40 -8.88
N ALA A 154 -1.14 -15.44 -8.41
CA ALA A 154 -2.53 -15.74 -8.76
C ALA A 154 -3.52 -14.65 -8.31
N ILE A 155 -3.14 -13.79 -7.37
CA ILE A 155 -3.91 -12.63 -6.91
C ILE A 155 -3.35 -11.34 -7.52
N ALA A 156 -2.03 -11.14 -7.45
CA ALA A 156 -1.39 -9.91 -7.92
C ALA A 156 -1.57 -9.68 -9.43
N MET A 157 -1.43 -10.73 -10.26
CA MET A 157 -1.53 -10.60 -11.71
C MET A 157 -2.94 -10.21 -12.18
N PRO A 158 -4.04 -10.85 -11.74
CA PRO A 158 -5.37 -10.39 -12.11
C PRO A 158 -5.67 -8.94 -11.70
N LEU A 159 -5.27 -8.52 -10.49
CA LEU A 159 -5.48 -7.13 -10.03
C LEU A 159 -4.70 -6.14 -10.88
N PHE A 160 -3.44 -6.46 -11.18
CA PHE A 160 -2.60 -5.69 -12.08
C PHE A 160 -3.22 -5.56 -13.48
N LEU A 161 -3.65 -6.67 -14.08
CA LEU A 161 -4.24 -6.66 -15.42
C LEU A 161 -5.57 -5.90 -15.47
N GLU A 162 -6.39 -6.00 -14.43
CA GLU A 162 -7.63 -5.24 -14.37
C GLU A 162 -7.44 -3.75 -14.22
N LYS A 163 -6.33 -3.33 -13.62
CA LYS A 163 -5.96 -1.91 -13.56
C LYS A 163 -5.41 -1.43 -14.90
N GLU A 164 -4.45 -2.15 -15.48
CA GLU A 164 -3.66 -1.63 -16.59
C GLU A 164 -4.24 -1.90 -17.97
N VAL A 165 -4.89 -3.06 -18.19
CA VAL A 165 -5.45 -3.40 -19.50
C VAL A 165 -6.48 -2.36 -19.92
N PRO A 166 -7.51 -1.98 -19.13
CA PRO A 166 -8.54 -1.03 -19.59
C PRO A 166 -8.04 0.35 -20.07
N LEU A 167 -6.78 0.69 -19.83
CA LEU A 167 -6.15 1.92 -20.31
C LEU A 167 -5.78 1.88 -21.80
N TRP A 168 -5.84 0.72 -22.47
CA TRP A 168 -5.65 0.59 -23.91
C TRP A 168 -6.78 1.31 -24.68
N GLY A 169 -6.42 2.15 -25.65
CA GLY A 169 -7.37 2.87 -26.52
C GLY A 169 -8.11 4.05 -25.90
N ALA A 170 -8.26 4.11 -24.57
CA ALA A 170 -8.95 5.23 -23.92
C ALA A 170 -8.01 6.43 -23.73
N TRP A 171 -6.76 6.20 -23.26
CA TRP A 171 -5.91 7.31 -22.78
C TRP A 171 -4.40 7.15 -22.93
N ASN A 172 -3.89 5.94 -23.22
CA ASN A 172 -2.46 5.73 -23.42
C ASN A 172 -2.08 6.05 -24.87
N SER A 173 -1.20 7.04 -25.04
CA SER A 173 -0.57 7.40 -26.32
C SER A 173 0.87 6.88 -26.44
N CYS A 174 1.36 6.18 -25.41
CA CYS A 174 2.72 5.66 -25.34
C CYS A 174 2.76 4.41 -24.46
N ALA A 175 3.58 3.44 -24.87
CA ALA A 175 3.85 2.24 -24.11
C ALA A 175 5.04 2.48 -23.18
N GLU A 176 4.74 2.74 -21.90
CA GLU A 176 5.74 2.91 -20.84
C GLU A 176 6.52 1.62 -20.61
N ASN A 177 7.84 1.71 -20.55
CA ASN A 177 8.68 0.53 -20.34
C ASN A 177 8.62 0.02 -18.88
N TRP A 178 9.20 -1.16 -18.65
CA TRP A 178 9.25 -1.75 -17.30
C TRP A 178 9.88 -0.82 -16.27
N ASP A 179 10.96 -0.11 -16.60
CA ASP A 179 11.67 0.70 -15.63
C ASP A 179 10.85 1.92 -15.18
N SER A 180 10.07 2.53 -16.08
CA SER A 180 9.10 3.58 -15.75
C SER A 180 7.93 3.05 -14.93
N MET A 181 7.37 1.88 -15.28
CA MET A 181 6.18 1.34 -14.63
C MET A 181 6.47 0.58 -13.34
N ARG A 182 7.70 0.18 -13.09
CA ARG A 182 8.09 -0.65 -11.94
C ARG A 182 7.58 -0.13 -10.59
N PRO A 183 7.65 1.17 -10.25
CA PRO A 183 7.14 1.68 -8.98
C PRO A 183 5.61 1.56 -8.84
N TYR A 184 4.88 1.56 -9.95
CA TYR A 184 3.42 1.37 -9.98
C TYR A 184 3.05 -0.10 -9.90
N ILE A 185 3.84 -0.97 -10.54
CA ILE A 185 3.59 -2.42 -10.55
C ILE A 185 4.02 -3.07 -9.24
N LEU A 186 5.13 -2.62 -8.64
CA LEU A 186 5.72 -3.27 -7.46
C LEU A 186 5.47 -2.53 -6.15
N GLY A 187 5.00 -1.28 -6.18
CA GLY A 187 4.99 -0.39 -5.01
C GLY A 187 6.41 0.02 -4.60
N SER A 188 6.56 0.69 -3.46
CA SER A 188 7.85 1.08 -2.88
C SER A 188 7.93 0.68 -1.41
N PRO A 189 9.07 0.10 -0.95
CA PRO A 189 10.31 -0.16 -1.69
C PRO A 189 10.22 -1.34 -2.64
N HIS A 190 11.03 -1.27 -3.71
CA HIS A 190 11.16 -2.35 -4.67
C HIS A 190 12.59 -2.56 -5.15
N GLY A 191 12.86 -3.80 -5.55
CA GLY A 191 13.99 -4.22 -6.34
C GLY A 191 13.77 -4.03 -7.83
N ARG A 192 14.59 -4.75 -8.63
CA ARG A 192 14.39 -4.79 -10.08
C ARG A 192 13.16 -5.60 -10.50
N ARG A 193 12.78 -6.62 -9.69
CA ARG A 193 11.80 -7.67 -10.03
C ARG A 193 11.11 -8.27 -8.79
N SER A 194 11.16 -7.58 -7.67
CA SER A 194 10.55 -7.98 -6.39
C SER A 194 10.31 -6.74 -5.54
N SER A 195 9.46 -6.84 -4.53
CA SER A 195 9.20 -5.79 -3.54
C SER A 195 8.76 -6.42 -2.23
N LEU A 196 8.28 -5.60 -1.31
CA LEU A 196 7.61 -6.09 -0.10
C LEU A 196 6.19 -6.63 -0.37
N PHE A 197 5.69 -6.48 -1.60
CA PHE A 197 4.37 -6.96 -2.00
C PHE A 197 4.43 -8.26 -2.80
N VAL A 198 5.47 -8.47 -3.61
CA VAL A 198 5.60 -9.64 -4.48
C VAL A 198 7.04 -10.15 -4.49
N ASN A 199 7.18 -11.48 -4.43
CA ASN A 199 8.49 -12.12 -4.51
C ASN A 199 9.10 -12.05 -5.93
N GLN A 200 10.33 -12.55 -6.07
CA GLN A 200 11.10 -12.44 -7.32
C GLN A 200 10.47 -13.21 -8.49
N GLU A 201 9.87 -14.36 -8.23
CA GLU A 201 9.19 -15.15 -9.27
C GLU A 201 7.96 -14.40 -9.79
N SER A 202 7.13 -13.91 -8.86
CA SER A 202 5.92 -13.16 -9.19
C SER A 202 6.25 -11.87 -9.94
N GLY A 203 7.21 -11.07 -9.45
CA GLY A 203 7.62 -9.85 -10.13
C GLY A 203 8.28 -10.10 -11.49
N GLN A 204 9.00 -11.21 -11.68
CA GLN A 204 9.51 -11.62 -12.98
C GLN A 204 8.40 -12.02 -13.95
N ALA A 205 7.34 -12.67 -13.48
CA ALA A 205 6.18 -13.02 -14.29
C ALA A 205 5.40 -11.76 -14.70
N MET A 206 5.12 -10.86 -13.76
CA MET A 206 4.49 -9.56 -14.02
C MET A 206 5.27 -8.74 -15.05
N LYS A 207 6.60 -8.70 -14.92
CA LYS A 207 7.47 -8.06 -15.91
C LYS A 207 7.28 -8.62 -17.32
N LYS A 208 7.30 -9.95 -17.48
CA LYS A 208 7.15 -10.61 -18.79
C LYS A 208 5.80 -10.29 -19.42
N VAL A 209 4.73 -10.28 -18.62
CA VAL A 209 3.40 -9.95 -19.09
C VAL A 209 3.34 -8.48 -19.53
N TRP A 210 3.88 -7.55 -18.74
CA TRP A 210 3.95 -6.14 -19.13
C TRP A 210 4.72 -5.95 -20.45
N GLU A 211 5.89 -6.58 -20.58
CA GLU A 211 6.71 -6.53 -21.80
C GLU A 211 5.98 -7.12 -23.03
N ALA A 212 5.14 -8.14 -22.83
CA ALA A 212 4.30 -8.68 -23.90
C ALA A 212 3.15 -7.73 -24.29
N LEU A 213 2.51 -7.08 -23.30
CA LEU A 213 1.44 -6.10 -23.56
C LEU A 213 1.99 -4.90 -24.35
N ILE A 214 3.14 -4.33 -23.97
CA ILE A 214 3.75 -3.24 -24.74
C ILE A 214 4.15 -3.67 -26.15
N ALA A 215 4.72 -4.88 -26.31
CA ALA A 215 5.17 -5.39 -27.60
C ALA A 215 4.02 -5.66 -28.58
N SER A 216 2.79 -5.83 -28.07
CA SER A 216 1.59 -5.94 -28.90
C SER A 216 1.19 -4.63 -29.59
N GLY A 217 1.73 -3.49 -29.14
CA GLY A 217 1.37 -2.15 -29.63
C GLY A 217 0.06 -1.61 -29.06
N MET A 218 -0.61 -2.30 -28.13
CA MET A 218 -1.93 -1.91 -27.61
C MET A 218 -1.96 -0.57 -26.86
N PHE A 219 -0.82 -0.12 -26.34
CA PHE A 219 -0.68 1.15 -25.61
C PHE A 219 -0.09 2.28 -26.47
N GLY A 220 0.14 2.05 -27.76
CA GLY A 220 0.80 2.99 -28.67
C GLY A 220 2.31 2.73 -28.79
N PRO A 221 3.07 3.68 -29.39
CA PRO A 221 4.50 3.53 -29.62
C PRO A 221 5.28 3.43 -28.29
N SER A 222 6.35 2.64 -28.30
CA SER A 222 7.27 2.52 -27.16
C SER A 222 7.96 3.84 -26.85
N TYR A 223 8.10 4.15 -25.56
CA TYR A 223 8.95 5.24 -25.09
C TYR A 223 10.43 4.82 -25.23
N GLU A 224 11.21 5.55 -26.02
CA GLU A 224 12.67 5.36 -26.17
C GLU A 224 13.46 5.90 -24.96
#